data_AF-A0A971L997-F1
#
_entry.id   AF-A0A971L997-F1
#
_cell.length_a   1.000
_cell.length_b   1.000
_cell.length_c   1.000
_cell.angle_alpha   90.00
_cell.angle_beta   90.00
_cell.angle_gamma   90.00
#
_symmetry.space_group_name_H-M   'P 1'
#
loop_
_entity.id
_entity.type
_entity.pdbx_description
1 polymer ?
#
loop_
_entity_poly.entity_id
_entity_poly.type
_entity_poly.pdbx_seq_one_letter_code
_entity_poly.pdbx_strand_id
1 'polypeptide(L)'
;MRAITRYMLYSVLCLGTLFFILEQIPIKRVVVIDDINNFPAIVCRRAHSTGPPWALMQDKEGVYSRTKLVILEGKTPEELIDTFFVDAINYFIIKGEITGEKEHEYGEPGKKYDVIYSEDWDIIYPVDRGNSLRLFASKKHLSIFDFRWFKTHNM
;
A
#
# COMPACT_ATOMS: atom_id res chain seq x y z
N MET A 1 -6.51 -23.09 -40.36
CA MET A 1 -6.46 -23.47 -38.93
C MET A 1 -5.06 -23.38 -38.32
N ARG A 2 -4.07 -24.18 -38.74
CA ARG A 2 -2.71 -24.18 -38.12
C ARG A 2 -2.00 -22.81 -38.08
N ALA A 3 -2.14 -22.00 -39.13
CA ALA A 3 -1.55 -20.65 -39.15
C ALA A 3 -2.20 -19.72 -38.11
N ILE A 4 -3.54 -19.72 -38.03
CA ILE A 4 -4.31 -18.92 -37.05
C ILE A 4 -3.93 -19.31 -35.62
N THR A 5 -3.81 -20.62 -35.34
CA THR A 5 -3.40 -21.11 -34.01
C THR A 5 -1.98 -20.66 -33.65
N ARG A 6 -1.05 -20.60 -34.62
CA ARG A 6 0.31 -20.08 -34.41
C ARG A 6 0.32 -18.59 -34.12
N TYR A 7 -0.43 -17.79 -34.88
CA TYR A 7 -0.54 -16.35 -34.63
C TYR A 7 -1.14 -16.06 -33.25
N MET A 8 -2.19 -16.79 -32.85
CA MET A 8 -2.77 -16.69 -31.51
C MET A 8 -1.73 -16.99 -30.42
N LEU A 9 -0.95 -18.06 -30.59
CA LEU A 9 0.11 -18.42 -29.64
C LEU A 9 1.18 -17.33 -29.54
N TYR A 10 1.66 -16.80 -30.66
CA TYR A 10 2.65 -15.71 -30.66
C TYR A 10 2.11 -14.45 -30.00
N SER A 11 0.86 -14.06 -30.28
CA SER A 11 0.24 -12.91 -29.63
C SER A 11 0.17 -13.07 -28.12
N VAL A 12 -0.21 -14.24 -27.62
CA VAL A 12 -0.25 -14.54 -26.17
C VAL A 12 1.15 -14.46 -25.57
N LEU A 13 2.17 -15.02 -26.23
CA LEU A 13 3.55 -14.94 -25.76
C LEU A 13 4.08 -13.50 -25.74
N CYS A 14 3.80 -12.72 -26.78
CA CYS A 14 4.17 -11.31 -26.85
C CYS A 14 3.50 -10.49 -25.74
N LEU A 15 2.20 -10.71 -25.51
CA LEU A 15 1.47 -10.05 -24.43
C LEU A 15 2.02 -10.45 -23.04
N GLY A 16 2.27 -11.73 -22.81
CA GLY A 16 2.85 -12.21 -21.56
C GLY A 16 4.25 -11.63 -21.31
N THR A 17 5.08 -11.54 -22.35
CA THR A 17 6.41 -10.93 -22.27
C THR A 17 6.33 -9.44 -21.98
N LEU A 18 5.43 -8.72 -22.65
CA LEU A 18 5.19 -7.30 -22.39
C LEU A 18 4.74 -7.07 -20.94
N PHE A 19 3.79 -7.87 -20.46
CA PHE A 19 3.31 -7.80 -19.07
C PHE A 19 4.46 -8.02 -18.09
N PHE A 20 5.28 -9.05 -18.32
CA PHE A 20 6.44 -9.34 -17.49
C PHE A 20 7.44 -8.18 -17.46
N ILE A 21 7.74 -7.55 -18.61
CA ILE A 21 8.64 -6.40 -18.69
C ILE A 21 8.07 -5.22 -17.90
N LEU A 22 6.79 -4.90 -18.10
CA LEU A 22 6.13 -3.77 -17.41
C LEU A 22 6.10 -3.96 -15.89
N GLU A 23 5.96 -5.19 -15.40
CA GLU A 23 6.01 -5.51 -13.97
C GLU A 23 7.40 -5.22 -13.35
N GLN A 24 8.47 -5.33 -14.14
CA GLN A 24 9.83 -5.06 -13.66
C GLN A 24 10.21 -3.57 -13.67
N ILE A 25 9.41 -2.69 -14.27
CA ILE A 25 9.67 -1.25 -14.30
C ILE A 25 9.24 -0.64 -12.96
N PRO A 26 10.16 -0.05 -12.18
CA PRO A 26 9.82 0.54 -10.89
C PRO A 26 9.14 1.90 -11.09
N ILE A 27 7.89 2.02 -10.64
CA ILE A 27 7.22 3.32 -10.48
C ILE A 27 7.60 3.94 -9.14
N LYS A 28 7.59 3.13 -8.07
CA LYS A 28 7.99 3.57 -6.73
C LYS A 28 8.89 2.53 -6.11
N ARG A 29 10.08 2.93 -5.66
CA ARG A 29 11.01 2.02 -4.99
C ARG A 29 10.66 1.92 -3.51
N VAL A 30 10.91 0.76 -2.93
CA VAL A 30 10.75 0.54 -1.49
C VAL A 30 11.87 1.22 -0.72
N VAL A 31 11.58 1.54 0.54
CA VAL A 31 12.59 1.93 1.52
C VAL A 31 13.04 0.67 2.26
N VAL A 32 14.34 0.44 2.31
CA VAL A 32 14.92 -0.61 3.14
C VAL A 32 15.26 0.04 4.48
N ILE A 33 14.65 -0.46 5.55
CA ILE A 33 14.96 -0.04 6.91
C ILE A 33 15.57 -1.24 7.60
N ASP A 34 16.84 -1.11 8.02
CA ASP A 34 17.57 -2.18 8.70
C ASP A 34 17.05 -2.40 10.13
N ASP A 35 16.62 -1.33 10.80
CA ASP A 35 15.98 -1.38 12.11
C ASP A 35 14.84 -0.37 12.17
N ILE A 36 13.61 -0.87 12.18
CA ILE A 36 12.41 -0.04 12.21
C ILE A 36 12.45 0.88 13.43
N ASN A 37 12.90 0.39 14.58
CA ASN A 37 12.87 1.11 15.85
C ASN A 37 13.72 2.39 15.89
N ASN A 38 14.71 2.50 15.00
CA ASN A 38 15.64 3.63 14.94
C ASN A 38 15.35 4.60 13.78
N PHE A 39 14.26 4.39 13.03
CA PHE A 39 13.87 5.25 11.91
C PHE A 39 12.83 6.29 12.33
N PRO A 40 13.18 7.58 12.48
CA PRO A 40 12.28 8.60 13.05
C PRO A 40 11.22 9.06 12.04
N ALA A 41 10.34 8.15 11.62
CA ALA A 41 9.25 8.41 10.69
C ALA A 41 7.94 7.84 11.22
N ILE A 42 6.83 8.40 10.71
CA ILE A 42 5.49 7.88 10.99
C ILE A 42 5.32 6.62 10.16
N VAL A 43 5.28 5.46 10.82
CA VAL A 43 5.05 4.17 10.16
C VAL A 43 3.66 3.68 10.50
N CYS A 44 2.86 3.47 9.45
CA CYS A 44 1.51 2.95 9.55
C CYS A 44 1.40 1.59 8.86
N ARG A 45 0.46 0.78 9.33
CA ARG A 45 0.01 -0.43 8.62
C ARG A 45 -1.51 -0.49 8.58
N ARG A 46 -2.05 -1.32 7.69
CA ARG A 46 -3.48 -1.62 7.69
C ARG A 46 -3.86 -2.37 8.96
N ALA A 47 -4.93 -1.94 9.60
CA ALA A 47 -5.54 -2.58 10.75
C ALA A 47 -6.79 -3.32 10.29
N HIS A 48 -6.87 -4.61 10.59
CA HIS A 48 -8.10 -5.40 10.40
C HIS A 48 -8.96 -5.28 11.66
N SER A 49 -9.57 -4.11 11.84
CA SER A 49 -10.38 -3.78 13.02
C SER A 49 -11.72 -3.16 12.63
N THR A 50 -12.67 -3.15 13.57
CA THR A 50 -13.95 -2.43 13.47
C THR A 50 -13.78 -0.96 13.85
N GLY A 51 -12.73 -0.31 13.36
CA GLY A 51 -12.38 1.08 13.69
C GLY A 51 -11.75 1.78 12.49
N PRO A 52 -11.01 2.89 12.70
CA PRO A 52 -10.16 3.43 11.65
C PRO A 52 -9.24 2.34 11.09
N PRO A 53 -9.08 2.26 9.77
CA PRO A 53 -8.46 1.10 9.17
C PRO A 53 -6.93 1.17 9.21
N TRP A 54 -6.34 2.18 9.85
CA TRP A 54 -4.90 2.34 9.96
C TRP A 54 -4.46 2.20 11.41
N ALA A 55 -3.31 1.56 11.60
CA ALA A 55 -2.63 1.48 12.88
C ALA A 55 -1.27 2.17 12.79
N LEU A 56 -1.01 3.08 13.73
CA LEU A 56 0.30 3.66 13.96
C LEU A 56 1.18 2.62 14.65
N MET A 57 2.30 2.31 14.01
CA MET A 57 3.30 1.37 14.52
C MET A 57 4.46 2.12 15.17
N GLN A 58 4.79 3.29 14.63
CA GLN A 58 5.93 4.08 15.08
C GLN A 58 5.78 5.54 14.66
N ASP A 59 6.33 6.43 15.47
CA ASP A 59 6.57 7.83 15.14
C ASP A 59 7.90 8.32 15.75
N LYS A 60 8.05 9.64 15.90
CA LYS A 60 9.22 10.27 16.52
C LYS A 60 9.35 9.98 18.02
N GLU A 61 8.27 9.60 18.70
CA GLU A 61 8.25 9.28 20.13
C GLU A 61 8.66 7.83 20.41
N GLY A 62 8.54 6.96 19.40
CA GLY A 62 9.07 5.61 19.43
C GLY A 62 8.12 4.59 18.81
N VAL A 63 8.33 3.32 19.16
CA VAL A 63 7.55 2.19 18.63
C VAL A 63 6.41 1.83 19.58
N TYR A 64 5.21 1.71 19.01
CA TYR A 64 4.02 1.37 19.76
C TYR A 64 3.83 -0.16 19.79
N SER A 65 3.90 -0.73 21.00
CA SER A 65 3.68 -2.17 21.24
C SER A 65 2.20 -2.57 21.20
N ARG A 66 1.29 -1.60 21.34
CA ARG A 66 -0.16 -1.79 21.20
C ARG A 66 -0.64 -1.13 19.93
N THR A 67 -1.59 -1.76 19.25
CA THR A 67 -2.25 -1.20 18.07
C THR A 67 -2.92 0.13 18.42
N LYS A 68 -2.32 1.24 17.99
CA LYS A 68 -2.91 2.58 18.10
C LYS A 68 -3.60 2.89 16.78
N LEU A 69 -4.93 2.87 16.76
CA LEU A 69 -5.72 3.16 15.56
C LEU A 69 -5.67 4.65 15.24
N VAL A 70 -5.50 4.98 13.96
CA VAL A 70 -5.36 6.35 13.46
C VAL A 70 -6.14 6.54 12.17
N ILE A 71 -6.46 7.79 11.85
CA ILE A 71 -7.12 8.19 10.62
C ILE A 71 -6.05 8.79 9.71
N LEU A 72 -5.95 8.31 8.47
CA LEU A 72 -5.09 8.93 7.45
C LEU A 72 -5.93 9.83 6.55
N GLU A 73 -5.52 11.08 6.40
CA GLU A 73 -6.12 12.06 5.47
C GLU A 73 -5.06 12.56 4.47
N GLY A 74 -5.49 13.19 3.37
CA GLY A 74 -4.58 13.66 2.31
C GLY A 74 -4.25 12.57 1.30
N LYS A 75 -3.00 12.51 0.80
CA LYS A 75 -2.58 11.48 -0.16
C LYS A 75 -2.27 10.19 0.58
N THR A 76 -3.24 9.29 0.66
CA THR A 76 -3.08 8.02 1.39
C THR A 76 -2.70 6.87 0.44
N PRO A 77 -2.12 5.77 0.96
CA PRO A 77 -1.90 4.58 0.14
C PRO A 77 -3.21 4.06 -0.47
N GLU A 78 -4.30 4.01 0.30
CA GLU A 78 -5.61 3.46 -0.13
C GLU A 78 -6.23 4.17 -1.35
N GLU A 79 -5.90 5.44 -1.57
CA GLU A 79 -6.33 6.19 -2.75
C GLU A 79 -5.57 5.78 -4.02
N LEU A 80 -4.31 5.36 -3.89
CA LEU A 80 -3.38 5.23 -5.01
C LEU A 80 -3.03 3.79 -5.37
N ILE A 81 -3.09 2.86 -4.43
CA ILE A 81 -2.76 1.44 -4.64
C ILE A 81 -3.97 0.53 -4.45
N ASP A 82 -3.94 -0.64 -5.09
CA ASP A 82 -5.03 -1.62 -5.03
C ASP A 82 -5.32 -2.06 -3.58
N THR A 83 -6.60 -2.19 -3.25
CA THR A 83 -7.11 -2.72 -1.99
C THR A 83 -6.47 -4.05 -1.56
N PHE A 84 -6.24 -4.98 -2.50
CA PHE A 84 -5.57 -6.25 -2.18
C PHE A 84 -4.15 -6.08 -1.64
N PHE A 85 -3.50 -5.00 -2.06
CA PHE A 85 -2.14 -4.65 -1.63
C PHE A 85 -2.17 -3.96 -0.27
N VAL A 86 -3.10 -3.03 -0.08
CA VAL A 86 -3.28 -2.31 1.18
C VAL A 86 -3.63 -3.26 2.33
N ASP A 87 -4.45 -4.28 2.07
CA ASP A 87 -4.87 -5.26 3.07
C ASP A 87 -3.85 -6.38 3.32
N ALA A 88 -2.75 -6.43 2.57
CA ALA A 88 -1.64 -7.35 2.83
C ALA A 88 -0.74 -6.84 3.97
N ILE A 89 0.25 -7.63 4.40
CA ILE A 89 1.13 -7.26 5.52
C ILE A 89 2.23 -6.29 5.03
N ASN A 90 1.83 -5.06 4.71
CA ASN A 90 2.71 -3.98 4.29
C ASN A 90 2.82 -2.90 5.36
N TYR A 91 4.00 -2.26 5.41
CA TYR A 91 4.25 -1.09 6.23
C TYR A 91 4.51 0.11 5.35
N PHE A 92 3.90 1.23 5.71
CA PHE A 92 3.93 2.47 4.96
C PHE A 92 4.57 3.56 5.81
N ILE A 93 5.53 4.25 5.24
CA ILE A 93 6.08 5.48 5.82
C ILE A 93 5.18 6.61 5.37
N ILE A 94 4.57 7.32 6.30
CA ILE A 94 3.73 8.48 6.01
C ILE A 94 4.58 9.74 6.16
N LYS A 95 4.68 10.54 5.09
CA LYS A 95 5.36 11.84 5.11
C LYS A 95 4.33 12.89 5.46
N GLY A 96 4.32 13.28 6.72
CA GLY A 96 3.34 14.22 7.24
C GLY A 96 3.42 14.34 8.75
N GLU A 97 2.31 14.77 9.35
CA GLU A 97 2.22 15.05 10.78
C GLU A 97 0.85 14.70 11.38
N ILE A 98 0.82 14.55 12.70
CA ILE A 98 -0.41 14.39 13.46
C ILE A 98 -1.03 15.77 13.65
N THR A 99 -2.22 15.99 13.08
CA THR A 99 -2.86 17.32 13.01
C THR A 99 -3.96 17.52 14.03
N GLY A 100 -4.40 16.46 14.71
CA GLY A 100 -5.42 16.54 15.76
C GLY A 100 -6.13 15.21 15.95
N GLU A 101 -7.33 15.26 16.51
CA GLU A 101 -8.16 14.08 16.80
C GLU A 101 -9.58 14.26 16.25
N LYS A 102 -10.14 13.21 15.67
CA LYS A 102 -11.52 13.19 15.16
C LYS A 102 -12.20 11.86 15.45
N GLU A 103 -13.54 11.88 15.47
CA GLU A 103 -14.32 10.63 15.42
C GLU A 103 -14.28 10.06 14.01
N HIS A 104 -14.38 8.74 13.89
CA HIS A 104 -14.39 8.03 12.61
C HIS A 104 -15.71 7.28 12.46
N GLU A 105 -16.26 7.25 11.24
CA GLU A 105 -17.55 6.61 10.94
C GLU A 105 -17.61 5.15 11.42
N TYR A 106 -16.51 4.42 11.24
CA TYR A 106 -16.42 3.01 11.63
C TYR A 106 -15.93 2.81 13.08
N GLY A 107 -15.66 3.86 13.84
CA GLY A 107 -15.14 3.76 15.22
C GLY A 107 -16.22 3.69 16.30
N GLU A 108 -15.82 3.39 17.53
CA GLU A 108 -16.70 3.50 18.71
C GLU A 108 -17.27 4.93 18.85
N PRO A 109 -18.59 5.12 19.03
CA PRO A 109 -19.19 6.44 19.19
C PRO A 109 -18.57 7.23 20.34
N GLY A 110 -18.23 8.50 20.10
CA GLY A 110 -17.59 9.38 21.10
C GLY A 110 -16.09 9.14 21.30
N LYS A 111 -15.50 8.12 20.67
CA LYS A 111 -14.06 7.88 20.70
C LYS A 111 -13.38 8.62 19.57
N LYS A 112 -12.37 9.42 19.95
CA LYS A 112 -11.54 10.14 18.99
C LYS A 112 -10.25 9.38 18.70
N TYR A 113 -9.79 9.51 17.48
CA TYR A 113 -8.57 8.89 16.97
C TYR A 113 -7.68 9.98 16.39
N ASP A 114 -6.37 9.81 16.54
CA ASP A 114 -5.38 10.72 15.96
C ASP A 114 -5.52 10.74 14.44
N VAL A 115 -5.46 11.95 13.88
CA VAL A 115 -5.47 12.19 12.44
C VAL A 115 -4.05 12.50 12.00
N ILE A 116 -3.56 11.71 11.04
CA ILE A 116 -2.28 11.94 10.39
C ILE A 116 -2.58 12.47 8.99
N TYR A 117 -2.18 13.71 8.72
CA TYR A 117 -2.26 14.27 7.39
C TYR A 117 -1.05 13.84 6.58
N SER A 118 -1.29 13.19 5.44
CA SER A 118 -0.27 12.61 4.56
C SER A 118 -0.07 13.47 3.32
N GLU A 119 1.14 14.01 3.13
CA GLU A 119 1.52 14.74 1.91
C GLU A 119 1.95 13.79 0.78
N ASP A 120 2.59 12.69 1.18
CA ASP A 120 3.06 11.56 0.38
C ASP A 120 3.36 10.38 1.32
N TRP A 121 3.58 9.19 0.75
CA TRP A 121 3.90 7.99 1.51
C TRP A 121 4.97 7.18 0.81
N ASP A 122 5.74 6.37 1.51
CA ASP A 122 6.58 5.33 0.91
C ASP A 122 6.21 3.96 1.49
N ILE A 123 6.73 2.90 0.88
CA ILE A 123 6.52 1.52 1.35
C ILE A 123 7.83 0.90 1.79
N ILE A 124 7.80 0.19 2.91
CA ILE A 124 8.96 -0.49 3.47
C ILE A 124 9.11 -1.87 2.81
N TYR A 125 10.35 -2.25 2.53
CA TYR A 125 10.68 -3.60 2.06
C TYR A 125 10.42 -4.65 3.15
N PRO A 126 9.93 -5.86 2.80
CA PRO A 126 9.50 -6.30 1.48
C PRO A 126 8.05 -5.93 1.18
N VAL A 127 7.79 -5.64 -0.10
CA VAL A 127 6.42 -5.51 -0.60
C VAL A 127 5.72 -6.87 -0.59
N ASP A 128 4.56 -6.92 0.07
CA ASP A 128 3.60 -8.01 0.02
C ASP A 128 2.44 -7.65 -0.93
N ARG A 129 2.16 -8.49 -1.91
CA ARG A 129 1.03 -8.31 -2.85
C ARG A 129 -0.17 -9.18 -2.50
N GLY A 130 -0.17 -9.78 -1.30
CA GLY A 130 -1.23 -10.65 -0.83
C GLY A 130 -1.50 -11.81 -1.80
N ASN A 131 -2.79 -12.10 -2.03
CA ASN A 131 -3.24 -13.18 -2.91
C ASN A 131 -3.17 -12.86 -4.42
N SER A 132 -2.38 -11.86 -4.83
CA SER A 132 -2.23 -11.59 -6.27
C SER A 132 -1.54 -12.77 -6.98
N LEU A 133 -1.98 -13.10 -8.19
CA LEU A 133 -1.34 -14.12 -9.05
C LEU A 133 0.08 -13.70 -9.52
N ARG A 134 0.59 -12.54 -9.08
CA ARG A 134 1.87 -11.95 -9.49
C ARG A 134 3.04 -12.46 -8.62
N LEU A 135 3.19 -13.77 -8.55
CA LEU A 135 4.23 -14.46 -7.76
C LEU A 135 5.67 -14.02 -8.10
N PHE A 136 5.90 -13.59 -9.35
CA PHE A 136 7.22 -13.16 -9.84
C PHE A 136 7.46 -11.64 -9.78
N ALA A 137 6.50 -10.88 -9.24
CA ALA A 137 6.69 -9.44 -9.10
C ALA A 137 7.79 -9.13 -8.08
N SER A 138 8.60 -8.12 -8.38
CA SER A 138 9.69 -7.70 -7.52
C SER A 138 9.18 -7.20 -6.18
N LYS A 139 9.75 -7.68 -5.08
CA LYS A 139 9.47 -7.17 -3.72
C LYS A 139 10.15 -5.83 -3.42
N LYS A 140 10.97 -5.32 -4.35
CA LYS A 140 11.82 -4.13 -4.18
C LYS A 140 11.22 -2.85 -4.77
N HIS A 141 10.07 -2.95 -5.45
CA HIS A 141 9.39 -1.80 -6.03
C HIS A 141 7.92 -2.08 -6.25
N LEU A 142 7.15 -1.00 -6.40
CA LEU A 142 5.80 -1.01 -6.97
C LEU A 142 5.89 -0.78 -8.48
N SER A 143 5.18 -1.60 -9.24
CA SER A 143 5.09 -1.55 -10.70
C SER A 143 3.83 -0.80 -11.13
N ILE A 144 3.66 -0.61 -12.44
CA ILE A 144 2.44 -0.04 -13.01
C ILE A 144 1.18 -0.78 -12.54
N PHE A 145 1.24 -2.09 -12.34
CA PHE A 145 0.07 -2.88 -12.00
C PHE A 145 -0.32 -2.80 -10.51
N ASP A 146 0.50 -2.16 -9.67
CA ASP A 146 0.17 -1.95 -8.24
C ASP A 146 -0.71 -0.72 -7.99
N PHE A 147 -0.78 0.21 -8.96
CA PHE A 147 -1.48 1.49 -8.81
C PHE A 147 -2.88 1.46 -9.42
N ARG A 148 -3.80 2.18 -8.78
CA ARG A 148 -5.14 2.47 -9.31
C ARG A 148 -5.04 3.60 -10.33
N TRP A 149 -5.01 3.26 -11.62
CA TRP A 149 -4.97 4.24 -12.71
C TRP A 149 -6.31 4.93 -12.97
N PHE A 150 -7.40 4.29 -12.56
CA PHE A 150 -8.75 4.79 -12.75
C PHE A 150 -9.43 4.88 -11.38
N LYS A 151 -9.91 6.07 -11.04
CA LYS A 151 -10.80 6.25 -9.87
C LYS A 151 -12.06 5.43 -10.11
N THR A 152 -12.18 4.31 -9.42
CA THR A 152 -13.47 3.65 -9.26
C THR A 152 -14.34 4.63 -8.48
N HIS A 153 -15.29 5.28 -9.15
CA HIS A 153 -16.34 6.02 -8.47
C HIS A 153 -17.22 4.94 -7.83
N ASN A 154 -16.96 4.64 -6.56
CA ASN A 154 -17.91 3.87 -5.79
C ASN A 154 -19.16 4.74 -5.62
N MET A 155 -20.26 4.28 -6.21
CA MET A 155 -21.62 4.71 -5.87
C MET A 155 -21.96 4.28 -4.45
#